data_AF-A0A060C8G8-F1
#
_entry.id   AF-A0A060C8G8-F1
#
_cell.length_a   1.000
_cell.length_b   1.000
_cell.length_c   1.000
_cell.angle_alpha   90.00
_cell.angle_beta   90.00
_cell.angle_gamma   90.00
#
_symmetry.space_group_name_H-M   'P 1'
#
loop_
_entity.id
_entity.type
_entity.pdbx_description
1 polymer ?
#
loop_
_entity_poly.entity_id
_entity_poly.type
_entity_poly.pdbx_seq_one_letter_code
_entity_poly.pdbx_strand_id
1 'polypeptide(L)'
;ASYSAELLPTLHAYFDIDIFTDCKECSNVELKSQFNIYLYRDFPSYAQDYDAIVYQVGNSEYHAYMYDLLMKYPGIVVQHDFFLGG
;
A
#
# COMPACT_ATOMS: atom_id res chain seq x y z
N ALA A 1 -6.17 -4.18 -8.53
CA ALA A 1 -6.78 -3.16 -7.65
C ALA A 1 -7.84 -3.73 -6.69
N SER A 2 -8.60 -4.77 -7.06
CA SER A 2 -9.65 -5.33 -6.18
C SER A 2 -9.15 -6.28 -5.07
N TYR A 3 -7.93 -6.81 -5.17
CA TYR A 3 -7.40 -7.79 -4.19
C TYR A 3 -7.13 -7.19 -2.81
N SER A 4 -6.57 -5.97 -2.77
CA SER A 4 -6.28 -5.29 -1.50
C SER A 4 -7.58 -4.96 -0.74
N ALA A 5 -8.66 -4.62 -1.46
CA ALA A 5 -9.95 -4.28 -0.85
C ALA A 5 -10.68 -5.47 -0.21
N GLU A 6 -10.44 -6.70 -0.65
CA GLU A 6 -11.01 -7.92 -0.04
C GLU A 6 -10.19 -8.42 1.16
N LEU A 7 -8.86 -8.20 1.13
CA LEU A 7 -7.96 -8.68 2.19
C LEU A 7 -7.92 -7.73 3.40
N LEU A 8 -7.98 -6.42 3.15
CA LEU A 8 -7.89 -5.38 4.18
C LEU A 8 -8.91 -5.52 5.32
N PRO A 9 -10.21 -5.81 5.06
CA PRO A 9 -11.20 -5.97 6.14
C PRO A 9 -10.88 -7.15 7.07
N THR A 10 -10.28 -8.22 6.53
CA THR A 10 -9.92 -9.40 7.34
C THR A 10 -8.65 -9.16 8.14
N LEU A 11 -7.67 -8.46 7.55
CA LEU A 11 -6.44 -8.07 8.25
C LEU A 11 -6.72 -7.03 9.35
N HIS A 12 -7.70 -6.14 9.16
CA HIS A 12 -8.05 -5.11 10.14
C HIS A 12 -8.52 -5.69 11.49
N ALA A 13 -9.01 -6.93 11.52
CA ALA A 13 -9.34 -7.61 12.77
C ALA A 13 -8.11 -7.94 13.64
N TYR A 14 -6.90 -7.88 13.07
CA TYR A 14 -5.65 -8.30 13.71
C TYR A 14 -4.56 -7.22 13.69
N PHE A 15 -4.70 -6.20 12.83
CA PHE A 15 -3.69 -5.16 12.63
C PHE A 15 -4.34 -3.77 12.54
N ASP A 16 -3.63 -2.79 13.08
CA ASP A 16 -3.85 -1.38 12.77
C ASP A 16 -3.18 -1.09 11.42
N ILE A 17 -3.95 -0.60 10.45
CA ILE A 17 -3.51 -0.47 9.06
C ILE A 17 -3.67 0.97 8.58
N ASP A 18 -2.56 1.54 8.12
CA ASP A 18 -2.54 2.81 7.40
C ASP A 18 -2.12 2.59 5.95
N ILE A 19 -2.69 3.38 5.04
CA ILE A 19 -2.48 3.25 3.61
C ILE A 19 -1.66 4.43 3.10
N PHE A 20 -0.52 4.14 2.48
CA PHE A 20 0.34 5.11 1.81
C PHE A 20 0.24 4.96 0.29
N THR A 21 -0.16 6.03 -0.41
CA THR A 21 -0.38 5.99 -1.87
C THR A 21 -0.01 7.31 -2.56
N ASP A 22 0.11 7.34 -3.89
CA ASP A 22 0.36 8.59 -4.64
C ASP A 22 -0.90 9.42 -4.89
N CYS A 23 -2.08 8.81 -4.76
CA CYS A 23 -3.32 9.45 -5.12
C CYS A 23 -4.13 9.84 -3.89
N LYS A 24 -4.17 11.15 -3.62
CA LYS A 24 -4.92 11.76 -2.51
C LYS A 24 -6.46 11.57 -2.65
N GLU A 25 -6.94 11.38 -3.88
CA GLU A 25 -8.38 11.30 -4.20
C GLU A 25 -8.85 9.93 -4.70
N CYS A 26 -7.96 9.01 -5.07
CA CYS A 26 -8.33 7.75 -5.74
C CYS A 26 -8.76 6.63 -4.80
N SER A 27 -8.74 6.84 -3.48
CA SER A 27 -9.27 5.87 -2.54
C SER A 27 -10.80 5.99 -2.50
N ASN A 28 -11.45 4.89 -2.91
CA ASN A 28 -12.88 4.65 -2.75
C ASN A 28 -13.37 5.19 -1.40
N VAL A 29 -14.52 5.87 -1.37
CA VAL A 29 -15.10 6.51 -0.17
C VAL A 29 -15.16 5.52 1.00
N GLU A 30 -15.41 4.24 0.70
CA GLU A 30 -15.45 3.13 1.65
C GLU A 30 -14.10 2.84 2.33
N LEU A 31 -12.97 3.07 1.64
CA LEU A 31 -11.64 2.92 2.22
C LEU A 31 -11.31 4.10 3.15
N LYS A 32 -11.68 5.33 2.75
CA LYS A 32 -11.50 6.53 3.57
C LYS A 32 -12.30 6.48 4.88
N SER A 33 -13.41 5.75 4.91
CA SER A 33 -14.20 5.57 6.14
C SER A 33 -13.61 4.53 7.09
N GLN A 34 -12.67 3.69 6.64
CA GLN A 34 -12.14 2.55 7.40
C GLN A 34 -10.64 2.66 7.72
N PHE A 35 -9.87 3.40 6.93
CA PHE A 35 -8.41 3.47 7.05
C PHE A 35 -7.92 4.91 6.97
N ASN A 36 -6.81 5.20 7.66
CA ASN A 36 -6.09 6.45 7.43
C ASN A 36 -5.31 6.35 6.12
N ILE A 37 -5.33 7.43 5.34
CA ILE A 37 -4.69 7.46 4.02
C ILE A 37 -3.75 8.66 3.94
N TYR A 38 -2.49 8.36 3.67
CA TYR A 38 -1.39 9.30 3.59
C TYR A 38 -0.77 9.29 2.19
N LEU A 39 -0.02 10.35 1.88
CA LEU A 39 0.82 10.34 0.69
C LEU A 39 2.05 9.47 0.95
N TYR A 40 2.44 8.64 -0.03
CA TYR A 40 3.63 7.78 0.12
C TYR A 40 4.92 8.56 0.43
N ARG A 41 4.98 9.84 0.05
CA ARG A 41 6.12 10.72 0.31
C ARG A 41 6.29 11.04 1.79
N ASP A 42 5.23 10.90 2.58
CA ASP A 42 5.25 11.14 4.02
C ASP A 42 5.72 9.89 4.78
N PHE A 43 5.65 8.70 4.16
CA PHE A 43 6.01 7.42 4.76
C PHE A 43 7.37 7.40 5.49
N PRO A 44 8.46 8.00 4.96
CA PRO A 44 9.75 8.04 5.67
C PRO A 44 9.69 8.59 7.09
N SER A 45 8.75 9.50 7.38
CA SER A 45 8.56 10.09 8.71
C SER A 45 7.81 9.16 9.69
N TYR A 46 7.07 8.18 9.16
CA TYR A 46 6.29 7.21 9.93
C TYR A 46 6.91 5.81 9.94
N ALA A 47 7.96 5.56 9.14
CA ALA A 47 8.47 4.21 8.91
C ALA A 47 8.92 3.47 10.19
N GLN A 48 9.31 4.20 11.23
CA GLN A 48 9.71 3.61 12.53
C GLN A 48 8.52 3.27 13.44
N ASP A 49 7.32 3.76 13.11
CA ASP A 49 6.12 3.57 13.90
C ASP A 49 5.37 2.27 13.55
N TYR A 50 5.82 1.55 12.51
CA TYR A 50 5.19 0.32 12.02
C TYR A 50 6.07 -0.91 12.26
N ASP A 51 5.45 -1.99 12.73
CA ASP A 51 6.10 -3.30 12.90
C ASP A 51 6.36 -4.02 11.56
N ALA A 52 5.54 -3.73 10.55
CA ALA A 52 5.61 -4.37 9.25
C ALA A 52 5.24 -3.41 8.12
N ILE A 53 5.94 -3.56 6.99
CA ILE A 53 5.68 -2.79 5.77
C ILE A 53 5.26 -3.77 4.69
N VAL A 54 4.12 -3.51 4.04
CA VAL A 54 3.58 -4.34 2.95
C VAL A 54 3.47 -3.50 1.68
N TYR A 55 4.21 -3.88 0.66
CA TYR A 55 4.18 -3.27 -0.66
C TYR A 55 3.26 -4.05 -1.59
N GLN A 56 2.20 -3.40 -2.08
CA GLN A 56 1.27 -3.96 -3.06
C GLN A 56 1.69 -3.53 -4.46
N VAL A 57 2.46 -4.37 -5.15
CA VAL A 57 3.08 -4.04 -6.45
C VAL A 57 2.31 -4.72 -7.57
N GLY A 58 1.91 -3.96 -8.60
CA GLY A 58 1.33 -4.47 -9.84
C GLY A 58 2.19 -4.17 -11.07
N ASN A 59 1.78 -4.68 -12.23
CA ASN A 59 2.48 -4.46 -13.50
C ASN A 59 2.10 -3.13 -14.16
N SER A 60 2.41 -2.01 -13.51
CA SER A 60 2.21 -0.67 -14.06
C SER A 60 3.22 0.32 -13.49
N GLU A 61 3.53 1.38 -14.24
CA GLU A 61 4.38 2.49 -13.82
C GLU A 61 3.89 3.18 -12.54
N TYR A 62 2.60 3.07 -12.21
CA TYR A 62 2.04 3.57 -10.95
C TYR A 62 2.67 2.94 -9.70
N HIS A 63 3.35 1.80 -9.81
CA HIS A 63 4.04 1.17 -8.67
C HIS A 63 5.54 1.54 -8.59
N ALA A 64 6.07 2.32 -9.54
CA ALA A 64 7.49 2.62 -9.62
C ALA A 64 8.04 3.29 -8.34
N TYR A 65 7.24 4.14 -7.70
CA TYR A 65 7.63 4.83 -6.47
C TYR A 65 7.92 3.89 -5.29
N MET A 66 7.37 2.67 -5.31
CA MET A 66 7.57 1.70 -4.24
C MET A 66 8.99 1.12 -4.25
N TYR A 67 9.67 1.08 -5.39
CA TYR A 67 11.04 0.56 -5.49
C TYR A 67 12.02 1.37 -4.65
N ASP A 68 11.98 2.70 -4.75
CA ASP A 68 12.86 3.59 -3.99
C ASP A 68 12.61 3.48 -2.48
N LEU A 69 11.35 3.26 -2.08
CA LEU A 69 10.98 3.00 -0.69
C LEU A 69 11.48 1.65 -0.22
N LEU A 70 11.24 0.57 -0.98
CA LEU A 70 11.65 -0.79 -0.65
C LEU A 70 13.16 -0.92 -0.45
N MET A 71 13.96 -0.21 -1.24
CA MET A 71 15.41 -0.19 -1.11
C MET A 71 15.90 0.44 0.20
N LYS A 72 15.11 1.36 0.79
CA LYS A 72 15.44 2.06 2.03
C LYS A 72 14.76 1.45 3.26
N TYR A 73 13.58 0.89 3.07
CA TYR A 73 12.71 0.34 4.11
C TYR A 73 12.27 -1.06 3.68
N PRO A 74 13.04 -2.11 4.02
CA PRO A 74 12.72 -3.47 3.63
C PRO A 74 11.36 -3.90 4.18
N GLY A 75 10.59 -4.62 3.37
CA GLY A 75 9.26 -5.08 3.74
C GLY A 75 8.81 -6.28 2.91
N ILE A 76 7.57 -6.69 3.13
CA ILE A 76 6.92 -7.78 2.42
C ILE A 76 6.40 -7.22 1.10
N VAL A 77 6.77 -7.86 -0.02
CA VAL A 77 6.23 -7.50 -1.34
C VAL A 77 5.14 -8.51 -1.70
N VAL A 78 3.95 -8.00 -1.96
CA VAL A 78 2.84 -8.76 -2.52
C VAL A 78 2.66 -8.27 -3.95
N GLN A 79 2.99 -9.15 -4.89
CA GLN A 79 2.85 -8.85 -6.31
C GLN A 79 1.45 -9.26 -6.78
N HIS A 80 0.65 -8.28 -7.17
CA HIS A 80 -0.63 -8.52 -7.83
C HIS A 80 -0.36 -8.79 -9.32
N ASP A 81 -0.77 -9.96 -9.77
CA ASP A 81 -0.75 -10.43 -11.15
C ASP A 81 0.65 -10.67 -11.77
N PHE A 82 0.91 -11.92 -12.14
CA PHE A 82 2.01 -12.36 -13.02
C PHE A 82 1.75 -12.04 -14.51
N PHE A 83 0.78 -11.18 -14.83
CA PHE A 83 0.41 -10.88 -16.21
C PHE A 83 1.08 -9.58 -16.69
N LEU A 84 2.22 -9.75 -17.36
CA LEU A 84 2.81 -8.76 -18.26
C LEU A 84 2.04 -8.74 -19.59
N GLY A 85 0.84 -8.15 -19.59
CA GLY A 85 0.14 -7.76 -20.81
C GLY A 85 0.47 -6.31 -21.13
N GLY A 86 1.15 -6.07 -22.25
CA GLY A 86 1.48 -4.73 -22.76
C GLY A 86 0.30 -3.98 -23.38
#